data_AF-A0A1W1V3G0-F1
#
_entry.id   AF-A0A1W1V3G0-F1
#
_cell.length_a   1.000
_cell.length_b   1.000
_cell.length_c   1.000
_cell.angle_alpha   90.00
_cell.angle_beta   90.00
_cell.angle_gamma   90.00
#
_symmetry.space_group_name_H-M   'P 1'
#
loop_
_entity.id
_entity.type
_entity.pdbx_description
1 polymer ?
#
loop_
_entity_poly.entity_id
_entity_poly.type
_entity_poly.pdbx_seq_one_letter_code
_entity_poly.pdbx_strand_id
1 'polypeptide(L)'
;MVLIKILAVAYIVTIATIFTIHGVPFSDVVSTHTANVDFLSLCTPILAYAGIYTGKDIDQLKKTGPKIIVLAIFVMLGTYLGSAIIAQLILKLLGQI
;
A
#
# COMPACT_ATOMS: atom_id res chain seq x y z
N MET A 1 -16.51 1.57 -22.57
CA MET A 1 -15.75 0.43 -21.98
C MET A 1 -14.43 0.94 -21.37
N VAL A 2 -14.47 1.82 -20.37
CA VAL A 2 -13.26 2.40 -19.73
C VAL A 2 -13.46 2.72 -18.22
N LEU A 3 -14.68 2.63 -17.64
CA LEU A 3 -14.98 3.31 -16.37
C LEU A 3 -15.01 2.44 -15.08
N ILE A 4 -14.83 1.12 -15.13
CA ILE A 4 -15.02 0.23 -13.94
C ILE A 4 -13.76 -0.58 -13.60
N LYS A 5 -12.59 0.04 -13.68
CA LYS A 5 -11.36 -0.52 -13.10
C LYS A 5 -10.76 0.45 -12.08
N ILE A 6 -11.60 1.27 -11.44
CA ILE A 6 -11.26 1.77 -10.12
C ILE A 6 -11.07 0.53 -9.27
N LEU A 7 -9.80 0.32 -8.94
CA LEU A 7 -9.24 -0.67 -8.03
C LEU A 7 -10.33 -1.07 -7.03
N ALA A 8 -10.84 -2.31 -7.10
CA ALA A 8 -11.83 -2.78 -6.12
C ALA A 8 -11.35 -2.50 -4.69
N VAL A 9 -10.03 -2.59 -4.47
CA VAL A 9 -9.34 -2.17 -3.25
C VAL A 9 -9.59 -0.69 -2.91
N ALA A 10 -9.44 0.26 -3.83
CA ALA A 10 -9.69 1.68 -3.55
C ALA A 10 -11.17 1.95 -3.21
N TYR A 11 -12.10 1.26 -3.87
CA TYR A 11 -13.53 1.34 -3.55
C TYR A 11 -13.84 0.77 -2.17
N ILE A 12 -13.31 -0.42 -1.85
CA ILE A 12 -13.45 -1.06 -0.54
C ILE A 12 -12.84 -0.19 0.56
N VAL A 13 -11.64 0.37 0.34
CA VAL A 13 -11.00 1.29 1.30
C VAL A 13 -11.84 2.54 1.51
N THR A 14 -12.38 3.14 0.45
CA THR A 14 -13.23 4.33 0.55
C THR A 14 -14.50 4.03 1.36
N ILE A 15 -15.17 2.90 1.10
CA ILE A 15 -16.31 2.45 1.90
C ILE A 15 -15.90 2.19 3.34
N ALA A 16 -14.81 1.46 3.59
CA ALA A 16 -14.33 1.17 4.93
C ALA A 16 -14.03 2.45 5.73
N THR A 17 -13.42 3.46 5.09
CA THR A 17 -13.21 4.78 5.69
C THR A 17 -14.53 5.46 6.02
N ILE A 18 -15.53 5.45 5.13
CA ILE A 18 -16.86 6.04 5.39
C ILE A 18 -17.55 5.35 6.58
N PHE A 19 -17.49 4.02 6.66
CA PHE A 19 -18.07 3.26 7.77
C PHE A 19 -17.32 3.43 9.11
N THR A 20 -16.07 3.89 9.08
CA THR A 20 -15.25 4.14 10.27
C THR A 20 -15.34 5.59 10.77
N ILE A 21 -16.06 6.47 10.07
CA ILE A 21 -16.24 7.88 10.49
C ILE A 21 -17.05 7.96 11.81
N HIS A 22 -16.56 8.78 12.74
CA HIS A 22 -17.24 9.12 13.99
C HIS A 22 -18.59 9.82 13.71
N GLY A 23 -19.67 9.05 13.74
CA GLY A 23 -21.02 9.51 13.37
C GLY A 23 -22.02 8.38 13.11
N VAL A 24 -21.56 7.13 12.98
CA VAL A 24 -22.42 5.93 12.86
C VAL A 24 -22.43 5.11 14.16
N PRO A 25 -23.60 4.63 14.65
CA PRO A 25 -23.72 3.90 15.92
C PRO A 25 -23.01 2.54 15.95
N PHE A 26 -22.49 2.09 14.81
CA PHE A 26 -21.74 0.82 14.65
C PHE A 26 -20.21 1.03 14.60
N SER A 27 -19.72 2.25 14.79
CA SER A 27 -18.29 2.62 14.64
C SER A 27 -17.35 1.87 15.59
N ASP A 28 -17.74 1.64 16.85
CA ASP A 28 -16.91 0.91 17.83
C ASP A 28 -16.73 -0.57 17.47
N VAL A 29 -17.77 -1.22 16.95
CA VAL A 29 -17.74 -2.63 16.55
C VAL A 29 -16.96 -2.81 15.24
N VAL A 30 -17.15 -1.91 14.27
CA VAL A 30 -16.42 -1.95 13.00
C VAL A 30 -14.94 -1.63 13.21
N SER A 31 -14.60 -0.65 14.05
CA SER A 31 -13.20 -0.29 14.31
C SER A 31 -12.45 -1.38 15.07
N THR A 32 -13.06 -2.03 16.06
CA THR A 32 -12.44 -3.17 16.77
C THR A 32 -12.20 -4.37 15.85
N HIS A 33 -13.14 -4.72 14.97
CA HIS A 33 -12.91 -5.79 13.99
C HIS A 33 -11.93 -5.39 12.88
N THR A 34 -11.96 -4.15 12.42
CA THR A 34 -11.03 -3.64 11.38
C THR A 34 -9.61 -3.51 11.91
N ALA A 35 -9.42 -3.20 13.19
CA ALA A 35 -8.10 -3.16 13.84
C ALA A 35 -7.39 -4.52 13.86
N ASN A 36 -8.13 -5.62 13.77
CA ASN A 36 -7.57 -6.97 13.67
C ASN A 36 -7.17 -7.36 12.23
N VAL A 37 -7.37 -6.48 11.25
CA VAL A 37 -7.06 -6.75 9.84
C VAL A 37 -5.74 -6.10 9.46
N ASP A 38 -4.67 -6.92 9.41
CA ASP A 38 -3.36 -6.50 8.91
C ASP A 38 -3.28 -6.61 7.39
N PHE A 39 -3.46 -5.49 6.68
CA PHE A 39 -3.26 -5.43 5.22
C PHE A 39 -1.83 -5.84 4.81
N LEU A 40 -0.84 -5.60 5.67
CA LEU A 40 0.55 -6.00 5.41
C LEU A 40 0.70 -7.53 5.38
N SER A 41 -0.09 -8.25 6.18
CA SER A 41 -0.12 -9.71 6.19
C SER A 41 -0.64 -10.27 4.87
N LEU A 42 -1.59 -9.57 4.22
CA LEU A 42 -2.09 -9.93 2.89
C LEU A 42 -1.04 -9.74 1.79
N CYS A 43 -0.08 -8.84 1.97
CA CYS A 43 1.01 -8.65 1.01
C CYS A 43 1.95 -9.87 0.97
N THR A 44 2.16 -10.56 2.09
CA THR A 44 3.06 -11.72 2.21
C THR A 44 2.72 -12.86 1.24
N PRO A 45 1.49 -13.41 1.20
CA PRO A 45 1.16 -14.48 0.25
C PRO A 45 1.17 -13.99 -1.20
N ILE A 46 0.79 -12.73 -1.45
CA ILE A 46 0.86 -12.12 -2.79
C ILE A 46 2.30 -12.05 -3.30
N LEU A 47 3.22 -11.59 -2.45
CA LEU A 47 4.63 -11.46 -2.82
C LEU A 47 5.30 -12.84 -2.95
N ALA A 48 4.93 -13.80 -2.09
CA ALA A 48 5.38 -15.18 -2.19
C ALA A 48 4.93 -15.81 -3.52
N TYR A 49 3.66 -15.66 -3.90
CA TYR A 49 3.14 -16.16 -5.16
C TYR A 49 3.82 -15.48 -6.37
N ALA A 50 3.98 -14.15 -6.34
CA ALA A 50 4.69 -13.42 -7.38
C ALA A 50 6.16 -13.86 -7.52
N GLY A 51 6.81 -14.16 -6.40
CA GLY A 51 8.17 -14.71 -6.35
C GLY A 51 8.25 -16.10 -6.99
N ILE A 52 7.34 -17.01 -6.63
CA ILE A 52 7.28 -18.36 -7.22
C ILE A 52 6.98 -18.29 -8.72
N TYR A 53 6.03 -17.44 -9.13
CA TYR A 53 5.68 -17.22 -10.54
C TYR A 53 6.88 -16.74 -11.36
N THR A 54 7.60 -15.74 -10.85
CA THR A 54 8.81 -15.21 -11.51
C THR A 54 9.95 -16.24 -11.50
N GLY A 55 10.02 -17.08 -10.47
CA GLY A 55 10.97 -18.18 -10.35
C GLY A 55 10.76 -19.31 -11.37
N LYS A 56 9.61 -19.39 -12.05
CA LYS A 56 9.39 -20.35 -13.13
C LYS A 56 10.21 -20.02 -14.39
N ASP A 57 10.55 -18.74 -14.58
CA ASP A 57 11.28 -18.21 -15.73
C ASP A 57 12.67 -17.68 -15.31
N ILE A 58 13.50 -18.57 -14.74
CA ILE A 58 14.83 -18.24 -14.18
C ILE A 58 15.76 -17.51 -15.18
N ASP A 59 15.71 -17.85 -16.47
CA ASP A 59 16.53 -17.20 -17.49
C ASP A 59 16.16 -15.73 -17.71
N GLN A 60 14.87 -15.39 -17.61
CA GLN A 60 14.41 -14.00 -17.67
C GLN A 60 14.73 -13.25 -16.38
N LEU A 61 14.62 -13.93 -15.23
CA LEU A 61 15.01 -13.40 -13.93
C LEU A 61 16.50 -13.03 -13.93
N LYS A 62 17.40 -13.87 -14.43
CA LYS A 62 18.84 -13.55 -14.50
C LYS A 62 19.14 -12.29 -15.31
N LYS A 63 18.43 -12.06 -16.41
CA LYS A 63 18.61 -10.87 -17.25
C LYS A 63 18.02 -9.61 -16.63
N THR A 64 16.93 -9.74 -15.86
CA THR A 64 16.14 -8.59 -15.35
C THR A 64 16.38 -8.31 -13.87
N GLY A 65 16.89 -9.28 -13.12
CA GLY A 65 17.22 -9.24 -11.70
C GLY A 65 18.05 -8.03 -11.27
N PRO A 66 19.19 -7.72 -11.92
CA PRO A 66 19.97 -6.53 -11.54
C PRO A 66 19.18 -5.23 -11.73
N LYS A 67 18.28 -5.15 -12.72
CA LYS A 67 17.41 -3.97 -12.90
C LYS A 67 16.35 -3.89 -11.79
N ILE A 68 15.81 -5.02 -11.35
CA ILE A 68 14.83 -5.09 -10.25
C ILE A 68 15.46 -4.59 -8.94
N ILE A 69 16.71 -4.95 -8.65
CA ILE A 69 17.41 -4.49 -7.43
C ILE A 69 17.58 -2.97 -7.45
N VAL A 70 18.05 -2.41 -8.56
CA VAL A 70 18.21 -0.95 -8.69
C VAL A 70 16.86 -0.24 -8.57
N LEU A 71 15.82 -0.76 -9.22
CA LEU A 71 14.47 -0.22 -9.12
C LEU A 71 13.93 -0.26 -7.67
N ALA A 72 14.15 -1.36 -6.95
CA ALA A 72 13.72 -1.51 -5.56
C ALA A 72 14.37 -0.48 -4.62
N ILE A 73 15.68 -0.23 -4.78
CA ILE A 73 16.40 0.80 -4.02
C ILE A 73 15.81 2.18 -4.31
N PHE A 74 15.62 2.52 -5.59
CA PHE A 74 15.03 3.81 -5.97
C PHE A 74 13.59 3.98 -5.47
N VAL A 75 12.77 2.92 -5.51
CA VAL A 75 11.39 2.94 -4.99
C VAL A 75 11.36 3.14 -3.47
N MET A 76 12.19 2.40 -2.72
CA MET A 76 12.27 2.54 -1.26
C MET A 76 12.70 3.96 -0.86
N LEU A 77 13.78 4.46 -1.48
CA LEU A 77 14.28 5.81 -1.24
C LEU A 77 13.24 6.86 -1.64
N GLY A 78 12.66 6.76 -2.84
CA GLY A 78 11.67 7.72 -3.33
C GLY A 78 10.41 7.78 -2.48
N THR A 79 9.91 6.62 -2.03
CA THR A 79 8.71 6.56 -1.16
C THR A 79 8.99 7.17 0.21
N TYR A 80 10.13 6.83 0.80
CA TYR A 80 10.52 7.38 2.11
C TYR A 80 10.79 8.89 2.03
N LEU A 81 11.61 9.35 1.08
CA LEU A 81 11.93 10.77 0.92
C LEU A 81 10.67 11.57 0.56
N GLY A 82 9.83 11.07 -0.33
CA GLY A 82 8.57 11.72 -0.69
C GLY A 82 7.67 11.92 0.53
N SER A 83 7.48 10.86 1.33
CA SER A 83 6.71 10.92 2.57
C SER A 83 7.31 11.90 3.59
N ALA A 84 8.64 11.88 3.76
CA ALA A 84 9.35 12.79 4.66
C ALA A 84 9.21 14.26 4.25
N ILE A 85 9.32 14.57 2.95
CA ILE A 85 9.17 15.95 2.44
C ILE A 85 7.74 16.45 2.66
N ILE A 86 6.74 15.62 2.38
CA ILE A 86 5.32 15.97 2.58
C ILE A 86 5.05 16.20 4.07
N ALA A 87 5.54 15.29 4.93
CA ALA A 87 5.43 15.45 6.39
C ALA A 87 6.09 16.75 6.83
N GLN A 88 7.32 17.04 6.38
CA GLN A 88 8.05 18.25 6.75
C GLN A 88 7.34 19.53 6.28
N LEU A 89 6.75 19.54 5.08
CA LEU A 89 5.95 20.67 4.58
C LEU A 89 4.69 20.89 5.44
N ILE A 90 3.97 19.82 5.77
CA ILE A 90 2.74 19.89 6.58
C ILE A 90 3.08 20.34 8.01
N LEU A 91 4.12 19.77 8.63
CA LEU A 91 4.55 20.16 9.98
C LEU A 91 5.02 21.62 10.05
N LYS A 92 5.70 22.11 9.01
CA LYS A 92 6.11 23.51 8.89
C LYS A 92 4.92 24.46 8.70
N LEU A 93 3.90 24.03 7.95
CA LEU A 93 2.64 24.79 7.80
C LEU A 93 1.82 24.80 9.10
N LEU A 94 1.87 23.72 9.89
CA LEU A 94 1.24 23.62 11.20
C LEU A 94 2.04 24.31 12.33
N GLY A 95 3.23 24.85 12.03
CA GLY A 95 4.06 25.57 12.99
C GLY A 95 4.66 24.71 14.11
N GLN A 96 4.70 23.39 13.95
CA GLN A 96 5.31 22.47 14.91
C GLN A 96 6.84 22.37 14.76
N ILE A 97 7.41 22.92 13.67
CA ILE A 97 8.84 23.05 13.35
C ILE A 97 9.03 24.34 12.54
#